data_AF-A0A6L6PT83-F1
#
_entry.id   AF-A0A6L6PT83-F1
#
_cell.length_a   1.000
_cell.length_b   1.000
_cell.length_c   1.000
_cell.angle_alpha   90.00
_cell.angle_beta   90.00
_cell.angle_gamma   90.00
#
_symmetry.space_group_name_H-M   'P 1'
#
loop_
_entity.id
_entity.type
_entity.pdbx_description
1 polymer ?
#
loop_
_entity_poly.entity_id
_entity_poly.type
_entity_poly.pdbx_seq_one_letter_code
_entity_poly.pdbx_strand_id
1 'polypeptide(L)'
;LAKRPKRCKLVLQPELANVVADRLRLQWSPEQIAGWLKHTYPGDEDHQVSHETIYRSLYIQARGALKKELLEHLRRTRAMRRSRHHTQKTDDHGRIKDAVSISERPASAEDRAVPGHWEGDLLCGSHNSQIVTLVERQTR
;
A
#
# COMPACT_ATOMS: atom_id res chain seq x y z
N LEU A 1 12.85 17.12 4.55
CA LEU A 1 11.75 17.78 5.29
C LEU A 1 10.42 17.18 4.88
N ALA A 2 9.70 16.53 5.80
CA ALA A 2 8.38 15.96 5.51
C ALA A 2 7.40 17.11 5.21
N LYS A 3 6.87 17.19 3.98
CA LYS A 3 5.87 18.19 3.60
C LYS A 3 4.63 18.00 4.48
N ARG A 4 4.12 19.11 5.06
CA ARG A 4 2.87 19.13 5.84
C ARG A 4 1.78 18.40 5.05
N PRO A 5 1.09 17.40 5.61
CA PRO A 5 0.04 16.69 4.89
C PRO A 5 -1.03 17.69 4.47
N LYS A 6 -1.35 17.72 3.16
CA LYS A 6 -2.43 18.56 2.63
C LYS A 6 -3.72 18.26 3.40
N ARG A 7 -4.42 19.32 3.83
CA ARG A 7 -5.71 19.20 4.52
C ARG A 7 -6.69 18.41 3.64
N CYS A 8 -7.42 17.48 4.23
CA CYS A 8 -8.36 16.63 3.49
C CYS A 8 -9.51 17.49 2.96
N LYS A 9 -9.89 17.32 1.68
CA LYS A 9 -10.94 18.12 1.04
C LYS A 9 -12.29 18.05 1.78
N LEU A 10 -12.66 16.86 2.25
CA LEU A 10 -13.87 16.64 3.05
C LEU A 10 -13.87 17.39 4.41
N VAL A 11 -12.71 17.81 4.93
CA VAL A 11 -12.64 18.68 6.12
C VAL A 11 -12.86 20.15 5.74
N LEU A 12 -12.38 20.54 4.56
CA LEU A 12 -12.49 21.91 4.06
C LEU A 12 -13.91 22.21 3.53
N GLN A 13 -14.62 21.19 3.07
CA GLN A 13 -15.97 21.29 2.49
C GLN A 13 -16.95 20.39 3.25
N PRO A 14 -17.56 20.90 4.34
CA PRO A 14 -18.53 20.15 5.14
C PRO A 14 -19.77 19.71 4.35
N GLU A 15 -20.22 20.50 3.38
CA GLU A 15 -21.35 20.16 2.52
C GLU A 15 -21.07 18.89 1.71
N LEU A 16 -19.89 18.81 1.08
CA LEU A 16 -19.45 17.60 0.38
C LEU A 16 -19.35 16.39 1.32
N ALA A 17 -18.85 16.59 2.55
CA ALA A 17 -18.80 15.52 3.55
C ALA A 17 -20.19 15.01 3.94
N ASN A 18 -21.17 15.91 4.08
CA ASN A 18 -22.56 15.54 4.36
C ASN A 18 -23.17 14.74 3.21
N VAL A 19 -22.99 15.20 1.96
CA VAL A 19 -23.45 14.47 0.76
C VAL A 19 -22.85 13.07 0.70
N VAL A 20 -21.55 12.94 0.96
CA VAL A 20 -20.88 11.63 1.02
C VAL A 20 -21.46 10.77 2.14
N ALA A 21 -21.67 11.32 3.33
CA ALA A 21 -22.24 10.60 4.47
C ALA A 21 -23.66 10.10 4.20
N ASP A 22 -24.51 10.92 3.57
CA ASP A 22 -25.88 10.55 3.22
C ASP A 22 -25.92 9.44 2.19
N ARG A 23 -25.05 9.50 1.17
CA ARG A 23 -24.94 8.42 0.18
C ARG A 23 -24.39 7.14 0.79
N LEU A 24 -23.44 7.23 1.73
CA LEU A 24 -22.97 6.07 2.48
C LEU A 24 -24.11 5.42 3.26
N ARG A 25 -24.96 6.18 3.96
CA ARG A 25 -26.15 5.65 4.67
C ARG A 25 -27.13 4.93 3.74
N LEU A 26 -27.20 5.34 2.48
CA LEU A 26 -27.96 4.65 1.42
C LEU A 26 -27.25 3.39 0.88
N GLN A 27 -26.17 2.95 1.51
CA GLN A 27 -25.36 1.78 1.14
C GLN A 27 -24.67 1.88 -0.22
N TRP A 28 -24.32 3.10 -0.64
CA TRP A 28 -23.52 3.33 -1.84
C TRP A 28 -22.05 3.07 -1.52
N SER A 29 -21.34 2.41 -2.45
CA SER A 29 -19.89 2.25 -2.33
C SER A 29 -19.17 3.59 -2.59
N PRO A 30 -17.99 3.81 -1.99
CA PRO A 30 -17.17 5.00 -2.28
C PRO A 30 -16.89 5.24 -3.76
N GLU A 31 -16.78 4.18 -4.57
CA GLU A 31 -16.61 4.24 -6.02
C GLU A 31 -17.88 4.78 -6.71
N GLN A 32 -19.06 4.28 -6.33
CA GLN A 32 -20.34 4.79 -6.82
C GLN A 32 -20.55 6.26 -6.44
N ILE A 33 -20.21 6.65 -5.21
CA ILE A 33 -20.32 8.04 -4.74
C ILE A 33 -19.42 8.94 -5.57
N ALA A 34 -18.14 8.58 -5.73
CA ALA A 34 -17.20 9.37 -6.52
C ALA A 34 -17.62 9.48 -8.00
N GLY A 35 -18.15 8.40 -8.59
CA GLY A 35 -18.69 8.43 -9.95
C GLY A 35 -19.93 9.32 -10.06
N TRP A 36 -20.88 9.19 -9.13
CA TRP A 36 -22.10 9.99 -9.10
C TRP A 36 -21.81 11.48 -8.93
N LEU A 37 -20.89 11.86 -8.04
CA LEU A 37 -20.49 13.26 -7.88
C LEU A 37 -19.97 13.88 -9.18
N LYS A 38 -19.18 13.13 -9.97
CA LYS A 38 -18.71 13.61 -11.29
C LYS A 38 -19.83 13.83 -12.29
N HIS A 39 -20.88 13.01 -12.24
CA HIS A 39 -22.03 13.14 -13.14
C HIS A 39 -23.01 14.22 -12.69
N THR A 40 -23.21 14.39 -11.38
CA THR A 40 -24.16 15.36 -10.82
C THR A 40 -23.60 16.78 -10.80
N TYR A 41 -22.31 16.94 -10.57
CA TYR A 41 -21.64 18.23 -10.48
C TYR A 41 -20.52 18.35 -11.55
N PRO A 42 -20.87 18.36 -12.85
CA PRO A 42 -19.89 18.47 -13.91
C PRO A 42 -19.20 19.85 -13.85
N GLY A 43 -17.86 19.85 -13.81
CA GLY A 43 -17.06 21.08 -13.83
C GLY A 43 -16.95 21.81 -12.48
N ASP A 44 -17.72 21.41 -11.47
CA ASP A 44 -17.55 21.90 -10.12
C ASP A 44 -16.52 21.03 -9.39
N GLU A 45 -15.29 21.53 -9.29
CA GLU A 45 -14.23 20.82 -8.60
C GLU A 45 -14.52 20.66 -7.11
N ASP A 46 -15.23 21.61 -6.49
CA ASP A 46 -15.51 21.65 -5.05
C ASP A 46 -16.48 20.54 -4.63
N HIS A 47 -17.30 20.05 -5.54
CA HIS A 47 -18.15 18.88 -5.31
C HIS A 47 -17.52 17.55 -5.73
N GLN A 48 -16.23 17.52 -6.07
CA GLN A 48 -15.53 16.30 -6.47
C GLN A 48 -14.59 15.74 -5.38
N VAL A 49 -14.67 14.43 -5.17
CA VAL A 49 -13.74 13.67 -4.32
C VAL A 49 -13.47 12.28 -4.90
N SER A 50 -12.24 11.77 -4.75
CA SER A 50 -11.90 10.41 -5.15
C SER A 50 -12.38 9.38 -4.12
N HIS A 51 -12.73 8.17 -4.59
CA HIS A 51 -13.12 7.06 -3.72
C HIS A 51 -12.04 6.71 -2.69
N GLU A 52 -10.76 6.82 -3.06
CA GLU A 52 -9.63 6.64 -2.14
C GLU A 52 -9.64 7.68 -1.00
N THR A 53 -10.03 8.93 -1.28
CA THR A 53 -10.14 9.97 -0.24
C THR A 53 -11.29 9.69 0.71
N ILE A 54 -12.41 9.15 0.21
CA ILE A 54 -13.53 8.69 1.03
C ILE A 54 -13.07 7.54 1.94
N TYR A 55 -12.43 6.50 1.38
CA TYR A 55 -11.88 5.39 2.16
C TYR A 55 -10.90 5.86 3.24
N ARG A 56 -9.92 6.70 2.88
CA ARG A 56 -8.96 7.25 3.84
C ARG A 56 -9.64 8.03 4.96
N SER A 57 -10.72 8.73 4.66
CA SER A 57 -11.47 9.52 5.64
C SER A 57 -12.28 8.65 6.60
N LEU A 58 -12.76 7.49 6.15
CA LEU A 58 -13.43 6.50 6.98
C LEU A 58 -12.45 5.73 7.89
N TYR A 59 -11.31 5.30 7.36
CA TYR A 59 -10.35 4.47 8.12
C TYR A 59 -9.36 5.27 8.98
N ILE A 60 -9.06 6.52 8.63
CA ILE A 60 -8.08 7.35 9.36
C ILE A 60 -8.83 8.41 10.17
N GLN A 61 -9.23 8.06 11.39
CA GLN A 61 -10.02 8.93 12.28
C GLN A 61 -9.33 10.26 12.60
N ALA A 62 -7.99 10.30 12.63
CA ALA A 62 -7.22 11.53 12.80
C ALA A 62 -7.46 12.60 11.69
N ARG A 63 -8.14 12.23 10.59
CA ARG A 63 -8.56 13.19 9.56
C ARG A 63 -9.80 13.98 9.95
N GLY A 64 -10.65 13.47 10.86
CA GLY A 64 -11.85 14.18 11.34
C GLY A 64 -12.89 14.53 10.27
N ALA A 65 -12.87 13.85 9.13
CA ALA A 65 -13.68 14.23 7.96
C ALA A 65 -15.03 13.50 7.89
N LEU A 66 -15.10 12.26 8.38
CA LEU A 66 -16.28 11.41 8.36
C LEU A 66 -16.37 10.64 9.69
N LYS A 67 -17.58 10.41 10.19
CA LYS A 67 -17.80 9.63 11.42
C LYS A 67 -17.43 8.16 11.19
N LYS A 68 -16.82 7.52 12.20
CA LYS A 68 -16.43 6.10 12.16
C LYS A 68 -17.62 5.16 11.91
N GLU A 69 -18.78 5.50 12.43
CA GLU A 69 -20.04 4.75 12.30
C GLU A 69 -20.40 4.46 10.83
N LEU A 70 -20.06 5.38 9.91
CA LEU A 70 -20.35 5.23 8.47
C LEU A 70 -19.64 4.02 7.83
N LEU A 71 -18.65 3.41 8.49
CA LEU A 71 -18.06 2.13 8.07
C LEU A 71 -19.08 0.99 8.02
N GLU A 72 -20.13 1.03 8.86
CA GLU A 72 -21.16 -0.02 8.94
C GLU A 72 -22.00 -0.12 7.66
N HIS A 73 -22.09 0.97 6.90
CA HIS A 73 -22.84 1.00 5.65
C HIS A 73 -22.01 0.53 4.44
N LEU A 74 -20.72 0.24 4.62
CA LEU A 74 -19.91 -0.34 3.55
C LEU A 74 -20.28 -1.82 3.36
N ARG A 75 -20.69 -2.17 2.14
CA ARG A 75 -20.99 -3.56 1.74
C ARG A 75 -19.82 -4.53 1.91
N ARG A 76 -18.59 -4.02 1.97
CA ARG A 76 -17.36 -4.81 2.16
C ARG A 76 -16.48 -4.14 3.21
N THR A 77 -16.39 -4.75 4.38
CA THR A 77 -15.50 -4.35 5.48
C THR A 77 -14.08 -4.84 5.20
N ARG A 78 -13.44 -4.37 4.12
CA ARG A 78 -12.03 -4.69 3.87
C ARG A 78 -11.17 -3.86 4.81
N ALA A 79 -10.12 -4.44 5.40
CA ALA A 79 -9.09 -3.64 6.03
C ALA A 79 -8.44 -2.73 4.96
N MET A 80 -8.19 -1.47 5.30
CA MET A 80 -7.54 -0.52 4.39
C MET A 80 -6.21 -1.11 3.89
N ARG A 81 -6.03 -1.15 2.56
CA ARG A 81 -4.80 -1.66 1.94
C ARG A 81 -3.62 -0.85 2.47
N ARG A 82 -2.70 -1.51 3.17
CA ARG A 82 -1.45 -0.91 3.65
C ARG A 82 -0.47 -0.77 2.48
N SER A 83 0.42 0.22 2.54
CA SER A 83 1.47 0.36 1.52
C SER A 83 2.44 -0.83 1.61
N ARG A 84 3.07 -1.21 0.48
CA ARG A 84 4.08 -2.28 0.45
C ARG A 84 5.22 -2.03 1.46
N HIS A 85 5.60 -0.78 1.68
CA HIS A 85 6.63 -0.41 2.64
C HIS A 85 6.18 -0.59 4.10
N HIS A 86 4.88 -0.52 4.36
CA HIS A 86 4.32 -0.81 5.68
C HIS A 86 4.22 -2.32 5.93
N THR A 87 3.98 -3.13 4.89
CA THR A 87 3.97 -4.60 5.01
C THR A 87 5.35 -5.24 5.00
N GLN A 88 6.40 -4.57 4.50
CA GLN A 88 7.77 -5.09 4.54
C GLN A 88 8.51 -4.87 5.87
N LYS A 89 7.96 -4.05 6.78
CA LYS A 89 8.63 -3.61 8.02
C LYS A 89 7.98 -4.20 9.27
N THR A 90 7.80 -5.51 9.31
CA THR A 90 7.45 -6.21 10.54
C THR A 90 8.54 -7.24 10.81
N ASP A 91 9.02 -7.30 12.06
CA ASP A 91 9.95 -8.35 12.53
C ASP A 91 9.42 -9.77 12.27
N ASP A 92 8.11 -9.88 12.05
CA ASP A 92 7.38 -11.10 11.70
C ASP A 92 7.71 -11.67 10.30
N HIS A 93 8.37 -10.89 9.43
CA HIS A 93 8.92 -11.44 8.20
C HIS A 93 10.25 -12.11 8.53
N GLY A 94 10.19 -13.42 8.78
CA GLY A 94 11.31 -14.28 9.17
C GLY A 94 12.63 -13.88 8.52
N ARG A 95 13.53 -13.32 9.34
CA ARG A 95 14.91 -13.06 8.93
C ARG A 95 15.64 -14.39 8.83
N ILE A 96 16.49 -14.53 7.81
CA ILE A 96 17.41 -15.67 7.73
C ILE A 96 18.30 -15.61 8.98
N LYS A 97 18.19 -16.62 9.85
CA LYS A 97 18.98 -16.69 11.08
C LYS A 97 20.46 -16.78 10.69
N ASP A 98 21.30 -15.99 11.36
CA ASP A 98 22.76 -15.96 11.14
C ASP A 98 23.16 -15.56 9.70
N ALA A 99 22.35 -14.73 9.03
CA ALA A 99 22.68 -14.21 7.71
C ALA A 99 23.94 -13.34 7.76
N VAL A 100 24.98 -13.77 7.05
CA VAL A 100 26.23 -13.03 6.88
C VAL A 100 26.02 -11.92 5.86
N SER A 101 26.48 -10.70 6.17
CA SER A 101 26.36 -9.58 5.24
C SER A 101 27.27 -9.79 4.02
N ILE A 102 26.84 -9.31 2.85
CA ILE A 102 27.71 -9.30 1.64
C ILE A 102 29.01 -8.52 1.91
N SER A 103 28.96 -7.51 2.78
CA SER A 103 30.15 -6.74 3.18
C SER A 103 31.17 -7.55 3.98
N GLU A 104 30.78 -8.66 4.59
CA GLU A 104 31.67 -9.53 5.38
C GLU A 104 32.31 -10.65 4.54
N ARG A 105 32.05 -10.67 3.24
CA ARG A 105 32.58 -11.67 2.33
C ARG A 105 34.11 -11.56 2.22
N PRO A 106 34.85 -12.69 2.24
CA PRO A 106 36.29 -12.66 1.99
C PRO A 106 36.61 -12.21 0.56
N ALA A 107 37.73 -11.51 0.37
CA ALA A 107 38.15 -10.98 -0.92
C ALA A 107 38.27 -12.07 -2.01
N SER A 108 38.67 -13.29 -1.63
CA SER A 108 38.79 -14.44 -2.55
C SER A 108 37.50 -14.79 -3.29
N ALA A 109 36.34 -14.45 -2.72
CA ALA A 109 35.05 -14.72 -3.34
C ALA A 109 34.69 -13.71 -4.46
N GLU A 110 35.35 -12.55 -4.48
CA GLU A 110 35.28 -11.61 -5.61
C GLU A 110 36.29 -11.96 -6.71
N ASP A 111 37.45 -12.51 -6.34
CA ASP A 111 38.52 -12.87 -7.28
C ASP A 111 38.17 -14.06 -8.20
N ARG A 112 37.17 -14.89 -7.82
CA ARG A 112 36.66 -16.05 -8.60
C ARG A 112 37.74 -17.05 -9.03
N ALA A 113 38.91 -16.99 -8.39
CA ALA A 113 40.10 -17.74 -8.77
C ALA A 113 40.14 -19.16 -8.18
N VAL A 114 39.26 -19.46 -7.22
CA VAL A 114 39.21 -20.75 -6.52
C VAL A 114 37.81 -21.38 -6.68
N PRO A 115 37.73 -22.68 -6.99
CA PRO A 115 36.46 -23.41 -7.00
C PRO A 115 35.73 -23.38 -5.65
N GLY A 116 34.41 -23.60 -5.66
CA GLY A 116 33.60 -23.67 -4.44
C GLY A 116 32.91 -22.36 -4.03
N HIS A 117 33.03 -21.29 -4.81
CA HIS A 117 32.21 -20.10 -4.65
C HIS A 117 30.94 -20.21 -5.50
N TRP A 118 29.80 -20.38 -4.87
CA TRP A 118 28.50 -20.51 -5.55
C TRP A 118 27.69 -19.21 -5.43
N GLU A 119 26.98 -18.87 -6.50
CA GLU A 119 25.96 -17.83 -6.55
C GLU A 119 24.61 -18.50 -6.72
N GLY A 120 23.62 -18.07 -5.93
CA GLY A 120 22.27 -18.60 -6.04
C GLY A 120 21.23 -17.50 -6.01
N ASP A 121 20.41 -17.44 -7.06
CA ASP A 121 19.27 -16.53 -7.14
C ASP A 121 17.97 -17.30 -6.95
N LEU A 122 17.05 -16.72 -6.16
CA LEU A 122 15.70 -17.22 -5.98
C LEU A 122 14.73 -16.47 -6.91
N LEU A 123 14.12 -17.18 -7.84
CA LEU A 123 13.08 -16.68 -8.72
C LEU A 123 11.71 -17.05 -8.15
N CYS A 124 10.92 -16.04 -7.79
CA CYS A 124 9.56 -16.22 -7.29
C CYS A 124 8.54 -16.01 -8.42
N GLY A 125 7.72 -17.03 -8.68
CA GLY A 125 6.65 -17.00 -9.67
C GLY A 125 5.26 -16.76 -9.05
N SER A 126 4.23 -16.89 -9.88
CA SER A 126 2.84 -16.84 -9.42
C SER A 126 2.46 -18.09 -8.59
N HIS A 127 1.34 -18.05 -7.87
CA HIS A 127 0.81 -19.20 -7.12
C HIS A 127 1.78 -19.82 -6.10
N ASN A 128 2.60 -19.00 -5.43
CA ASN A 128 3.63 -19.48 -4.51
C ASN A 128 4.60 -20.50 -5.14
N SER A 129 4.94 -20.33 -6.42
CA SER A 129 6.04 -21.08 -7.04
C SER A 129 7.39 -20.41 -6.79
N GLN A 130 8.44 -21.21 -6.56
CA GLN A 130 9.82 -20.75 -6.40
C GLN A 130 10.79 -21.66 -7.15
N ILE A 131 11.80 -21.07 -7.78
CA ILE A 131 12.92 -21.77 -8.40
C ILE A 131 14.21 -21.18 -7.84
N VAL A 132 15.11 -22.06 -7.38
CA VAL A 132 16.47 -21.68 -7.00
C VAL A 132 17.39 -21.99 -8.18
N THR A 133 18.17 -21.01 -8.58
CA THR A 133 19.29 -21.20 -9.52
C THR A 133 20.58 -21.27 -8.71
N LEU A 134 21.53 -22.09 -9.14
CA LEU A 134 22.84 -22.26 -8.52
C LEU A 134 23.88 -22.30 -9.63
N VAL A 135 24.86 -21.40 -9.55
CA VAL A 135 25.94 -21.28 -10.52
C VAL A 135 27.26 -21.17 -9.77
N GLU A 136 28.25 -21.95 -10.19
CA GLU A 136 29.61 -21.82 -9.67
C GLU A 136 30.30 -20.60 -10.31
N ARG A 137 30.83 -19.71 -9.48
CA ARG A 137 31.59 -18.52 -9.87
C ARG A 137 33.05 -18.88 -10.13
N GLN A 138 33.32 -19.60 -11.21
CA GLN A 138 34.67 -19.80 -11.74
C GLN A 138 34.94 -18.83 -12.90
N THR A 139 36.14 -18.27 -12.97
CA THR A 139 36.59 -17.49 -14.12
C THR A 139 36.61 -18.36 -15.39
N ARG A 140 36.14 -17.82 -16.51
CA ARG A 140 36.28 -18.44 -17.83
C ARG A 140 37.72 -18.36 -18.34
#